data_AF-A0A0G0Q542-F1
#
_entry.id   AF-A0A0G0Q542-F1
#
_cell.length_a   1.000
_cell.length_b   1.000
_cell.length_c   1.000
_cell.angle_alpha   90.00
_cell.angle_beta   90.00
_cell.angle_gamma   90.00
#
_symmetry.space_group_name_H-M   'P 1'
#
loop_
_entity.id
_entity.type
_entity.pdbx_description
1 polymer ?
#
loop_
_entity_poly.entity_id
_entity_poly.type
_entity_poly.pdbx_seq_one_letter_code
_entity_poly.pdbx_strand_id
1 'polypeptide(L)'
;MGTIILVGILGAIISAITGTLWYMNSTPMGKWHMQYLGFDKLTEVEKKKLMAEAKPRMWKNYSAQIILSLLTSLFIAFVTSYTIKNGGPANAIYSYVLMIWIAFTVPIIGQNILWGKSEGSLAWKRFFSDSFYNLITFLIIAFVTTLIIK
;
A
#
# COMPACT_ATOMS: atom_id res chain seq x y z
N MET A 1 -12.31 21.66 -2.66
CA MET A 1 -12.76 20.27 -2.88
C MET A 1 -12.12 19.66 -4.13
N GLY A 2 -12.13 20.35 -5.28
CA GLY A 2 -11.51 19.85 -6.52
C GLY A 2 -10.05 19.39 -6.39
N THR A 3 -9.19 20.18 -5.74
CA THR A 3 -7.78 19.82 -5.49
C THR A 3 -7.62 18.52 -4.69
N ILE A 4 -8.46 18.31 -3.66
CA ILE A 4 -8.41 17.10 -2.83
C ILE A 4 -8.78 15.86 -3.66
N ILE A 5 -9.78 15.97 -4.54
CA ILE A 5 -10.19 14.88 -5.43
C ILE A 5 -9.09 14.54 -6.44
N LEU A 6 -8.49 15.56 -7.07
CA LEU A 6 -7.37 15.39 -8.00
C LEU A 6 -6.18 14.70 -7.34
N VAL A 7 -5.79 15.16 -6.15
CA VAL A 7 -4.74 14.54 -5.36
C VAL A 7 -5.12 13.11 -4.96
N GLY A 8 -6.38 12.87 -4.60
CA GLY A 8 -6.89 11.53 -4.30
C GLY A 8 -6.67 10.55 -5.45
N ILE A 9 -7.02 10.94 -6.68
CA ILE A 9 -6.80 10.13 -7.88
C ILE A 9 -5.30 9.92 -8.12
N LEU A 10 -4.50 10.97 -7.99
CA LEU A 10 -3.05 10.89 -8.17
C LEU A 10 -2.41 9.93 -7.15
N GLY A 11 -2.84 9.95 -5.89
CA GLY A 11 -2.33 9.02 -4.89
C GLY A 11 -2.77 7.57 -5.11
N ALA A 12 -3.95 7.34 -5.70
CA ALA A 12 -4.33 5.99 -6.14
C ALA A 12 -3.38 5.47 -7.24
N ILE A 13 -2.99 6.33 -8.19
CA ILE A 13 -2.00 6.00 -9.23
C ILE A 13 -0.62 5.73 -8.58
N ILE A 14 -0.18 6.58 -7.67
CA ILE A 14 1.08 6.41 -6.93
C ILE A 14 1.10 5.08 -6.18
N SER A 15 0.00 4.72 -5.50
CA SER A 15 -0.14 3.43 -4.82
C SER A 15 0.00 2.25 -5.79
N ALA A 16 -0.65 2.32 -6.95
CA ALA A 16 -0.53 1.26 -7.97
C ALA A 16 0.91 1.11 -8.50
N ILE A 17 1.60 2.23 -8.77
CA ILE A 17 3.00 2.23 -9.22
C ILE A 17 3.90 1.67 -8.12
N THR A 18 3.74 2.16 -6.89
CA THR A 18 4.54 1.73 -5.73
C THR A 18 4.36 0.24 -5.49
N GLY A 19 3.12 -0.26 -5.52
CA GLY A 19 2.82 -1.68 -5.33
C GLY A 19 3.40 -2.53 -6.45
N THR A 20 3.31 -2.08 -7.69
CA THR A 20 3.95 -2.76 -8.83
C THR A 20 5.44 -2.89 -8.58
N LEU A 21 6.13 -1.78 -8.27
CA LEU A 21 7.57 -1.78 -8.05
C LEU A 21 7.98 -2.60 -6.82
N TRP A 22 7.21 -2.52 -5.74
CA TRP A 22 7.48 -3.20 -4.47
C TRP A 22 7.40 -4.72 -4.61
N TYR A 23 6.37 -5.21 -5.30
CA TYR A 23 6.09 -6.64 -5.44
C TYR A 23 6.64 -7.26 -6.73
N MET A 24 7.47 -6.54 -7.50
CA MET A 24 8.21 -7.12 -8.63
C MET A 24 9.11 -8.28 -8.17
N ASN A 25 9.17 -9.36 -8.95
CA ASN A 25 10.00 -10.54 -8.63
C ASN A 25 11.52 -10.25 -8.59
N SER A 26 11.96 -9.10 -9.11
CA SER A 26 13.33 -8.63 -9.01
C SER A 26 13.70 -8.11 -7.62
N THR A 27 12.72 -7.74 -6.79
CA THR A 27 12.97 -7.19 -5.44
C THR A 27 12.92 -8.30 -4.38
N PRO A 28 13.60 -8.13 -3.23
CA PRO A 28 13.48 -9.06 -2.11
C PRO A 28 12.03 -9.21 -1.63
N MET A 29 11.27 -8.12 -1.65
CA MET A 29 9.88 -8.05 -1.20
C MET A 29 8.96 -8.83 -2.13
N GLY A 30 9.13 -8.69 -3.45
CA GLY A 30 8.41 -9.52 -4.41
C GLY A 30 8.74 -11.00 -4.28
N LYS A 31 10.02 -11.35 -4.05
CA LYS A 31 10.40 -12.75 -3.78
C LYS A 31 9.72 -13.31 -2.53
N TRP A 32 9.70 -12.56 -1.43
CA TRP A 32 8.99 -12.96 -0.21
C TRP A 32 7.49 -13.06 -0.41
N HIS A 33 6.90 -12.17 -1.22
CA HIS A 33 5.49 -12.23 -1.57
C HIS A 33 5.15 -13.51 -2.35
N MET A 34 6.00 -13.89 -3.31
CA MET A 34 5.82 -15.14 -4.06
C MET A 34 5.96 -16.39 -3.16
N GLN A 35 6.89 -16.36 -2.18
CA GLN A 35 7.01 -17.41 -1.17
C GLN A 35 5.77 -17.50 -0.27
N TYR A 36 5.22 -16.36 0.13
CA TYR A 36 3.97 -16.31 0.90
C TYR A 36 2.81 -16.93 0.12
N LEU A 37 2.72 -16.65 -1.18
CA LEU A 37 1.69 -17.24 -2.05
C LEU A 37 1.92 -18.73 -2.32
N GLY A 38 3.06 -19.29 -1.90
CA GLY A 38 3.45 -20.68 -2.17
C GLY A 38 3.87 -20.94 -3.61
N PHE A 39 4.05 -19.88 -4.41
CA PHE A 39 4.44 -20.00 -5.82
C PHE A 39 5.90 -20.45 -5.97
N ASP A 40 6.72 -20.32 -4.93
CA ASP A 40 8.10 -20.82 -4.90
C ASP A 40 8.17 -22.35 -4.98
N LYS A 41 7.11 -23.07 -4.58
CA LYS A 41 7.04 -24.54 -4.57
C LYS A 41 6.46 -25.14 -5.85
N LEU A 42 5.96 -24.30 -6.75
CA LEU A 42 5.25 -24.73 -7.96
C LEU A 42 6.19 -24.81 -9.16
N THR A 43 5.93 -25.76 -10.04
CA THR A 43 6.56 -25.83 -11.36
C THR A 43 6.08 -24.68 -12.26
N GLU A 44 6.84 -24.35 -13.30
CA GLU A 44 6.45 -23.28 -14.24
C GLU A 44 5.13 -23.55 -14.97
N VAL A 45 4.79 -24.83 -15.17
CA VAL A 45 3.51 -25.23 -15.78
C VAL A 45 2.35 -24.94 -14.84
N GLU A 46 2.49 -25.30 -13.56
CA GLU A 46 1.47 -25.05 -12.54
C GLU A 46 1.28 -23.55 -12.29
N LYS A 47 2.37 -22.78 -12.23
CA LYS A 47 2.32 -21.32 -12.13
C LYS A 47 1.51 -20.70 -13.26
N LYS A 48 1.80 -21.07 -14.51
CA LYS A 48 1.09 -20.54 -15.69
C LYS A 48 -0.40 -20.90 -15.66
N LYS A 49 -0.74 -22.12 -15.22
CA LYS A 49 -2.12 -22.57 -15.07
C LYS A 49 -2.87 -21.73 -14.02
N LEU A 50 -2.31 -21.57 -12.83
CA LEU A 50 -2.93 -20.77 -11.75
C LEU A 50 -3.05 -19.29 -12.14
N MET A 51 -2.07 -18.72 -12.84
CA MET A 51 -2.15 -17.36 -13.35
C MET A 51 -3.27 -17.21 -14.39
N ALA A 52 -3.45 -18.19 -15.27
CA ALA A 52 -4.54 -18.20 -16.26
C ALA A 52 -5.92 -18.30 -15.59
N GLU A 53 -6.04 -19.13 -14.55
CA GLU A 53 -7.28 -19.29 -13.77
C GLU A 53 -7.61 -18.04 -12.94
N ALA A 54 -6.60 -17.34 -12.42
CA ALA A 54 -6.77 -16.12 -11.64
C ALA A 54 -7.09 -14.88 -12.50
N LYS A 55 -6.60 -14.83 -13.74
CA LYS A 55 -6.70 -13.67 -14.64
C LYS A 55 -8.12 -13.08 -14.76
N PRO A 56 -9.20 -13.86 -14.93
CA PRO A 56 -10.56 -13.33 -15.05
C PRO A 56 -11.07 -12.65 -13.77
N ARG A 57 -10.49 -12.96 -12.60
CA ARG A 57 -10.89 -12.41 -11.29
C ARG A 57 -9.98 -11.25 -10.87
N MET A 58 -8.80 -11.11 -11.46
CA MET A 58 -7.82 -10.09 -11.08
C MET A 58 -8.37 -8.66 -11.14
N TRP A 59 -9.21 -8.34 -12.13
CA TRP A 59 -9.77 -6.99 -12.25
C TRP A 59 -10.58 -6.58 -11.01
N LYS A 60 -11.28 -7.51 -10.35
CA LYS A 60 -12.04 -7.22 -9.13
C LYS A 60 -11.10 -6.81 -7.99
N ASN A 61 -10.01 -7.55 -7.83
CA ASN A 61 -9.00 -7.26 -6.82
C ASN A 61 -8.30 -5.93 -7.10
N TYR A 62 -7.92 -5.66 -8.35
CA TYR A 62 -7.32 -4.38 -8.73
C TYR A 62 -8.27 -3.21 -8.56
N SER A 63 -9.55 -3.35 -8.93
CA SER A 63 -10.55 -2.30 -8.71
C SER A 63 -10.76 -2.02 -7.22
N ALA A 64 -10.85 -3.07 -6.39
CA ALA A 64 -10.93 -2.92 -4.94
C ALA A 64 -9.69 -2.19 -4.40
N GLN A 65 -8.49 -2.59 -4.84
CA GLN A 65 -7.24 -1.95 -4.43
C GLN A 65 -7.17 -0.47 -4.84
N ILE A 66 -7.65 -0.12 -6.03
CA ILE A 66 -7.72 1.27 -6.51
C ILE A 66 -8.65 2.08 -5.61
N ILE A 67 -9.83 1.55 -5.27
CA ILE A 67 -10.79 2.23 -4.38
C ILE A 67 -10.17 2.44 -2.99
N LEU A 68 -9.54 1.42 -2.42
CA LEU A 68 -8.88 1.52 -1.12
C LEU A 68 -7.72 2.54 -1.14
N SER A 69 -6.95 2.56 -2.22
CA SER A 69 -5.86 3.53 -2.42
C SER A 69 -6.38 4.96 -2.58
N LEU A 70 -7.50 5.13 -3.28
CA LEU A 70 -8.19 6.41 -3.42
C LEU A 70 -8.68 6.92 -2.06
N LEU A 71 -9.33 6.08 -1.26
CA LEU A 71 -9.81 6.47 0.08
C LEU A 71 -8.65 6.91 0.98
N THR A 72 -7.56 6.15 0.97
CA THR A 72 -6.34 6.48 1.71
C THR A 72 -5.76 7.83 1.25
N SER A 73 -5.65 8.03 -0.05
CA SER A 73 -5.12 9.27 -0.61
C SER A 73 -6.02 10.47 -0.34
N LEU A 74 -7.34 10.31 -0.40
CA LEU A 74 -8.31 11.35 -0.07
C LEU A 74 -8.17 11.77 1.39
N PHE A 75 -7.97 10.82 2.31
CA PHE A 75 -7.75 11.11 3.72
C PHE A 75 -6.46 11.89 3.94
N ILE A 76 -5.33 11.46 3.34
CA ILE A 76 -4.05 12.19 3.43
C ILE A 76 -4.20 13.61 2.84
N ALA A 77 -4.89 13.76 1.71
CA ALA A 77 -5.15 15.05 1.08
C ALA A 77 -6.05 15.97 1.92
N PHE A 78 -7.07 15.39 2.56
CA PHE A 78 -7.93 16.11 3.49
C PHE A 78 -7.15 16.63 4.70
N VAL A 79 -6.41 15.76 5.39
CA VAL A 79 -5.59 16.13 6.56
C VAL A 79 -4.57 17.19 6.16
N THR A 80 -3.84 16.98 5.06
CA THR A 80 -2.86 17.96 4.53
C THR A 80 -3.49 19.32 4.28
N SER A 81 -4.61 19.35 3.55
CA SER A 81 -5.32 20.61 3.23
C SER A 81 -5.75 21.33 4.49
N TYR A 82 -6.30 20.59 5.45
CA TYR A 82 -6.83 21.18 6.67
C TYR A 82 -5.70 21.70 7.58
N THR A 83 -4.60 20.97 7.71
CA THR A 83 -3.43 21.42 8.47
C THR A 83 -2.85 22.71 7.90
N ILE A 84 -2.60 22.77 6.58
CA ILE A 84 -1.98 23.95 5.95
C ILE A 84 -2.93 25.16 6.00
N LYS A 85 -4.23 24.97 5.68
CA LYS A 85 -5.19 26.08 5.65
C LYS A 85 -5.46 26.71 7.01
N ASN A 86 -5.29 25.96 8.10
CA ASN A 86 -5.41 26.48 9.45
C ASN A 86 -4.07 26.99 10.02
N GLY A 87 -3.07 27.21 9.17
CA GLY A 87 -1.77 27.77 9.59
C GLY A 87 -0.85 26.77 10.29
N GLY A 88 -1.17 25.48 10.27
CA GLY A 88 -0.31 24.42 10.80
C GLY A 88 0.93 24.22 9.93
N PRO A 89 2.06 23.80 10.53
CA PRO A 89 3.29 23.63 9.78
C PRO A 89 3.20 22.39 8.87
N ALA A 90 3.62 22.53 7.61
CA ALA A 90 3.49 21.45 6.62
C ALA A 90 4.23 20.15 7.02
N ASN A 91 5.29 20.24 7.84
CA ASN A 91 6.00 19.07 8.32
C ASN A 91 5.16 18.20 9.30
N ALA A 92 4.13 18.74 9.93
CA ALA A 92 3.26 17.98 10.83
C ALA A 92 2.49 16.87 10.10
N ILE A 93 2.31 16.99 8.78
CA ILE A 93 1.66 15.99 7.93
C ILE A 93 2.39 14.64 8.01
N TYR A 94 3.71 14.65 8.00
CA TYR A 94 4.51 13.42 8.09
C TYR A 94 4.33 12.72 9.44
N SER A 95 4.19 13.49 10.51
CA SER A 95 3.87 12.95 11.84
C SER A 95 2.48 12.30 11.86
N TYR A 96 1.47 12.94 11.26
CA TYR A 96 0.13 12.34 11.16
C TYR A 96 0.15 11.04 10.35
N VAL A 97 0.84 11.02 9.21
CA VAL A 97 1.00 9.80 8.39
C VAL A 97 1.66 8.68 9.19
N LEU A 98 2.73 8.98 9.93
CA LEU A 98 3.42 8.01 10.77
C LEU A 98 2.50 7.47 11.88
N MET A 99 1.69 8.35 12.49
CA MET A 99 0.71 7.96 13.52
C MET A 99 -0.39 7.07 12.95
N ILE A 100 -0.93 7.39 11.76
CA ILE A 100 -1.91 6.54 11.08
C ILE A 100 -1.33 5.15 10.82
N TRP A 101 -0.09 5.12 10.32
CA TRP A 101 0.60 3.87 10.03
C TRP A 101 0.80 3.02 11.28
N ILE A 102 1.34 3.59 12.36
CA ILE A 102 1.63 2.82 13.58
C ILE A 102 0.36 2.43 14.36
N ALA A 103 -0.68 3.27 14.35
CA ALA A 103 -1.89 3.05 15.13
C ALA A 103 -2.93 2.17 14.41
N PHE A 104 -2.96 2.16 13.08
CA PHE A 104 -3.98 1.43 12.31
C PHE A 104 -3.36 0.39 11.38
N THR A 105 -2.41 0.77 10.55
CA THR A 105 -1.86 -0.15 9.54
C THR A 105 -1.04 -1.27 10.16
N VAL A 106 -0.14 -0.95 11.08
CA VAL A 106 0.70 -1.93 11.77
C VAL A 106 -0.15 -2.96 12.54
N PRO A 107 -1.15 -2.57 13.36
CA PRO A 107 -2.01 -3.54 14.04
C PRO A 107 -2.83 -4.40 13.09
N ILE A 108 -3.41 -3.83 12.01
CA ILE A 108 -4.20 -4.60 11.04
C ILE A 108 -3.33 -5.67 10.36
N ILE A 109 -2.11 -5.31 9.94
CA ILE A 109 -1.17 -6.26 9.32
C ILE A 109 -0.70 -7.29 10.34
N GLY A 110 -0.39 -6.86 11.56
CA GLY A 110 -0.04 -7.76 12.66
C GLY A 110 -1.14 -8.78 12.94
N GLN A 111 -2.40 -8.33 13.01
CA GLN A 111 -3.57 -9.20 13.18
C GLN A 111 -3.69 -10.20 12.02
N ASN A 112 -3.54 -9.77 10.77
CA ASN A 112 -3.58 -10.66 9.61
C ASN A 112 -2.48 -11.74 9.61
N ILE A 113 -1.39 -11.51 10.33
CA ILE A 113 -0.28 -12.45 10.46
C ILE A 113 -0.50 -13.39 11.64
N LEU A 114 -0.93 -12.85 12.79
CA LEU A 114 -1.25 -13.65 13.99
C LEU A 114 -2.35 -14.68 13.71
N TRP A 115 -3.35 -14.32 12.90
CA TRP A 115 -4.46 -15.19 12.51
C TRP A 115 -4.29 -15.80 11.10
N GLY A 116 -3.11 -15.62 10.50
CA GLY A 116 -2.82 -16.06 9.14
C GLY A 116 -2.20 -17.45 9.08
N LYS A 117 -1.84 -17.87 7.86
CA LYS A 117 -1.13 -19.14 7.58
C LYS A 117 0.39 -18.99 7.51
N SER A 118 0.92 -17.81 7.83
CA SER A 118 2.34 -17.51 7.71
C SER A 118 3.05 -17.92 9.00
N GLU A 119 4.03 -18.83 8.91
CA GLU A 119 4.76 -19.32 10.08
C GLU A 119 6.25 -18.91 10.06
N GLY A 120 6.85 -18.86 11.24
CA GLY A 120 8.29 -18.64 11.43
C GLY A 120 8.83 -17.33 10.83
N SER A 121 10.01 -17.41 10.19
CA SER A 121 10.67 -16.23 9.62
C SER A 121 9.93 -15.59 8.45
N LEU A 122 9.05 -16.35 7.78
CA LEU A 122 8.23 -15.83 6.67
C LEU A 122 7.13 -14.90 7.16
N ALA A 123 6.58 -15.14 8.37
CA ALA A 123 5.62 -14.27 9.01
C ALA A 123 6.20 -12.85 9.24
N TRP A 124 7.43 -12.77 9.77
CA TRP A 124 8.11 -11.49 9.98
C TRP A 124 8.45 -10.78 8.67
N LYS A 125 8.94 -11.52 7.66
CA LYS A 125 9.19 -10.95 6.33
C LYS A 125 7.93 -10.34 5.72
N ARG A 126 6.79 -11.04 5.84
CA ARG A 126 5.49 -10.53 5.40
C ARG A 126 5.08 -9.29 6.19
N PHE A 127 5.20 -9.32 7.52
CA PHE A 127 4.87 -8.20 8.40
C PHE A 127 5.60 -6.92 7.96
N PHE A 128 6.93 -7.01 7.86
CA PHE A 128 7.72 -5.84 7.49
C PHE A 128 7.48 -5.44 6.04
N SER A 129 7.40 -6.39 5.10
CA SER A 129 7.14 -6.07 3.70
C SER A 129 5.81 -5.32 3.52
N ASP A 130 4.71 -5.87 4.06
CA ASP A 130 3.37 -5.29 3.89
C ASP A 130 3.24 -3.98 4.68
N SER A 131 3.84 -3.91 5.87
CA SER A 131 3.79 -2.70 6.70
C SER A 131 4.58 -1.53 6.10
N PHE A 132 5.82 -1.77 5.68
CA PHE A 132 6.66 -0.72 5.08
C PHE A 132 6.18 -0.31 3.70
N TYR A 133 5.60 -1.23 2.92
CA TYR A 133 4.92 -0.89 1.66
C TYR A 133 3.88 0.23 1.86
N ASN A 134 3.00 0.06 2.86
CA ASN A 134 1.99 1.06 3.17
C ASN A 134 2.62 2.37 3.66
N LEU A 135 3.58 2.32 4.58
CA LEU A 135 4.25 3.52 5.07
C LEU A 135 4.88 4.34 3.94
N ILE A 136 5.66 3.69 3.08
CA ILE A 136 6.32 4.34 1.95
C ILE A 136 5.30 4.93 0.99
N THR A 137 4.24 4.19 0.68
CA THR A 137 3.14 4.68 -0.16
C THR A 137 2.51 5.93 0.45
N PHE A 138 2.20 5.93 1.75
CA PHE A 138 1.60 7.09 2.42
C PHE A 138 2.53 8.30 2.42
N LEU A 139 3.84 8.08 2.65
CA LEU A 139 4.84 9.14 2.64
C LEU A 139 5.01 9.78 1.25
N ILE A 140 5.03 8.97 0.18
CA ILE A 140 5.10 9.48 -1.19
C ILE A 140 3.83 10.29 -1.50
N ILE A 141 2.64 9.77 -1.17
CA ILE A 141 1.38 10.48 -1.38
C ILE A 141 1.39 11.80 -0.61
N ALA A 142 1.78 11.81 0.67
CA ALA A 142 1.83 13.01 1.50
C ALA A 142 2.83 14.04 0.96
N PHE A 143 4.00 13.60 0.50
CA PHE A 143 4.99 14.46 -0.14
C PHE A 143 4.42 15.14 -1.39
N VAL A 144 3.89 14.36 -2.34
CA VAL A 144 3.28 14.89 -3.58
C VAL A 144 2.11 15.82 -3.27
N THR A 145 1.26 15.43 -2.33
CA THR A 145 0.13 16.23 -1.87
C THR A 145 0.59 17.59 -1.33
N THR A 146 1.62 17.60 -0.49
CA THR A 146 2.17 18.82 0.09
C THR A 146 2.73 19.75 -1.00
N LEU A 147 3.32 19.21 -2.07
CA LEU A 147 3.81 20.02 -3.20
C LEU A 147 2.67 20.68 -3.99
N ILE A 148 1.50 20.06 -4.05
CA ILE A 148 0.34 20.56 -4.83
C ILE A 148 -0.51 21.54 -4.02
N ILE A 149 -0.60 21.33 -2.70
CA ILE A 149 -1.53 22.07 -1.81
C ILE A 149 -0.86 23.26 -1.13
N LYS A 150 0.48 23.30 -1.09
CA LYS A 150 1.25 24.47 -0.65
C LYS A 150 0.86 25.74 -1.39
#